data_AF-A0AB38JHS0-F1
#
_entry.id   AF-A0AB38JHS0-F1
#
_cell.length_a   1.000
_cell.length_b   1.000
_cell.length_c   1.000
_cell.angle_alpha   90.00
_cell.angle_beta   90.00
_cell.angle_gamma   90.00
#
_symmetry.space_group_name_H-M   'P 1'
#
loop_
_entity.id
_entity.type
_entity.pdbx_description
1 polymer ?
#
loop_
_entity_poly.entity_id
_entity_poly.type
_entity_poly.pdbx_seq_one_letter_code
_entity_poly.pdbx_strand_id
1 'polypeptide(L)'
;MVDGAEPITDPYEPFPSFLEWEGRTADVHLVSDFGEMLAADRAESSPELWSRMLDITNKWAAVDTGAIENLYEVDRGFTYTVAATTVAWARIPQEKGEAVARVIADQLAGYEHVLDAATANVPISEYWIRGLHEVLCRSQDTYRVLTSVGWQERPLQTGAYKKDPNNPLNLASNRIHSYASPADVVPEMERFVAELRSAEFLDAPAVIQAAYAHYAFVCIHPFPDGNGRVSRALASVFLYRAYGVPIVIFADQKARYLDALEVADAKRGEQFTAFFRDCVIDTINLIRAELETARTPELADQLSAFEVLLTGRGGLEHEVLDEVADRLTGLVSDEVQSARDSTVLRSSLTLSAVDGTPSRHVRDGYRQSRPQLTPSLRLESARPALAQAERGFSVQIARPDTDGADFIVVDERGGLLLHVFLREVYPVISEGLRIRVRAMVEAALRRLLAEVAAAAEQALRDAGYGR
;
A
#
# COMPACT_ATOMS: atom_id res chain seq x y z
N MET A 1 -5.06 -46.14 -21.15
CA MET A 1 -5.19 -46.87 -22.42
C MET A 1 -6.65 -46.81 -22.83
N VAL A 2 -7.08 -45.67 -23.39
CA VAL A 2 -8.28 -45.65 -24.23
C VAL A 2 -7.91 -46.47 -25.46
N ASP A 3 -8.70 -47.49 -25.78
CA ASP A 3 -8.65 -48.42 -26.93
C ASP A 3 -7.32 -48.57 -27.68
N GLY A 4 -6.79 -49.80 -27.77
CA GLY A 4 -5.49 -50.18 -28.35
C GLY A 4 -5.20 -49.83 -29.82
N ALA A 5 -5.54 -48.63 -30.26
CA ALA A 5 -5.06 -47.97 -31.46
C ALA A 5 -3.69 -47.33 -31.19
N GLU A 6 -2.75 -47.54 -32.10
CA GLU A 6 -1.43 -46.88 -32.06
C GLU A 6 -1.60 -45.35 -32.10
N PRO A 7 -0.78 -44.59 -31.35
CA PRO A 7 -0.84 -43.13 -31.36
C PRO A 7 -0.57 -42.57 -32.76
N ILE A 8 -1.32 -41.52 -33.14
CA ILE A 8 -1.08 -40.81 -34.40
C ILE A 8 0.09 -39.85 -34.17
N THR A 9 1.16 -39.99 -34.96
CA THR A 9 2.31 -39.08 -34.86
C THR A 9 2.15 -37.92 -35.84
N ASP A 10 2.08 -36.71 -35.31
CA ASP A 10 2.06 -35.50 -36.11
C ASP A 10 3.47 -35.22 -36.66
N PRO A 11 3.61 -34.82 -37.93
CA PRO A 11 4.92 -34.48 -38.48
C PRO A 11 5.50 -33.27 -37.74
N TYR A 12 6.82 -33.21 -37.64
CA TYR A 12 7.49 -32.01 -37.14
C TYR A 12 7.26 -30.85 -38.12
N GLU A 13 6.69 -29.75 -37.63
CA GLU A 13 6.59 -28.48 -38.36
C GLU A 13 7.62 -27.50 -37.77
N PRO A 14 8.62 -27.05 -38.55
CA PRO A 14 9.57 -26.03 -38.09
C PRO A 14 8.86 -24.72 -37.77
N PHE A 15 9.41 -23.96 -36.81
CA PHE A 15 8.85 -22.65 -36.48
C PHE A 15 8.94 -21.68 -37.69
N PRO A 16 7.95 -20.80 -37.91
CA PRO A 16 7.99 -19.84 -39.01
C PRO A 16 9.11 -18.81 -38.80
N SER A 17 9.61 -18.20 -39.88
CA SER A 17 10.43 -16.98 -39.74
C SER A 17 9.64 -15.92 -38.99
N PHE A 18 10.31 -14.93 -38.40
CA PHE A 18 9.61 -13.87 -37.66
C PHE A 18 8.57 -13.19 -38.57
N LEU A 19 8.93 -12.90 -39.82
CA LEU A 19 8.03 -12.30 -40.81
C LEU A 19 6.84 -13.18 -41.22
N GLU A 20 6.90 -14.50 -41.08
CA GLU A 20 5.79 -15.39 -41.41
C GLU A 20 4.91 -15.70 -40.21
N TRP A 21 5.35 -15.33 -39.00
CA TRP A 21 4.61 -15.60 -37.79
C TRP A 21 3.38 -14.70 -37.66
N GLU A 22 2.19 -15.32 -37.65
CA GLU A 22 0.90 -14.62 -37.46
C GLU A 22 0.79 -13.95 -36.09
N GLY A 23 1.56 -14.33 -35.07
CA GLY A 23 1.48 -13.67 -33.76
C GLY A 23 1.79 -12.17 -33.77
N ARG A 24 2.51 -11.69 -34.79
CA ARG A 24 2.86 -10.26 -34.92
C ARG A 24 1.68 -9.34 -35.20
N THR A 25 0.56 -9.87 -35.69
CA THR A 25 -0.64 -9.08 -36.00
C THR A 25 -1.57 -8.93 -34.80
N ALA A 26 -1.24 -9.54 -33.65
CA ALA A 26 -2.01 -9.36 -32.42
C ALA A 26 -2.01 -7.89 -31.96
N ASP A 27 -3.16 -7.40 -31.53
CA ASP A 27 -3.28 -6.08 -30.91
C ASP A 27 -2.65 -6.08 -29.52
N VAL A 28 -1.48 -5.44 -29.42
CA VAL A 28 -0.70 -5.28 -28.19
C VAL A 28 -0.55 -3.82 -27.77
N HIS A 29 -1.30 -2.89 -28.39
CA HIS A 29 -1.18 -1.45 -28.11
C HIS A 29 -1.37 -1.13 -26.63
N LEU A 30 -2.35 -1.79 -26.00
CA LEU A 30 -2.67 -1.62 -24.58
C LEU A 30 -1.47 -1.86 -23.65
N VAL A 31 -0.53 -2.73 -24.02
CA VAL A 31 0.66 -2.98 -23.17
C VAL A 31 1.59 -1.76 -23.14
N SER A 32 1.58 -0.94 -24.19
CA SER A 32 2.34 0.31 -24.18
C SER A 32 1.79 1.26 -23.12
N ASP A 33 0.47 1.41 -23.03
CA ASP A 33 -0.18 2.24 -22.01
C ASP A 33 0.15 1.75 -20.59
N PHE A 34 0.07 0.44 -20.35
CA PHE A 34 0.45 -0.15 -19.06
C PHE A 34 1.96 -0.02 -18.77
N GLY A 35 2.81 -0.11 -19.80
CA GLY A 35 4.25 0.11 -19.69
C GLY A 35 4.58 1.56 -19.29
N GLU A 36 3.88 2.54 -19.86
CA GLU A 36 4.00 3.95 -19.47
C GLU A 36 3.54 4.18 -18.02
N MET A 37 2.43 3.55 -17.62
CA MET A 37 1.96 3.59 -16.22
C MET A 37 3.02 3.01 -15.26
N LEU A 38 3.58 1.83 -15.57
CA LEU A 38 4.62 1.22 -14.75
C LEU A 38 5.89 2.09 -14.68
N ALA A 39 6.26 2.74 -15.78
CA ALA A 39 7.40 3.65 -15.82
C ALA A 39 7.18 4.89 -14.92
N ALA A 40 5.95 5.43 -14.90
CA ALA A 40 5.57 6.51 -13.99
C ALA A 40 5.62 6.04 -12.51
N ASP A 41 5.05 4.88 -12.21
CA ASP A 41 5.07 4.31 -10.86
C ASP A 41 6.51 4.03 -10.39
N ARG A 42 7.40 3.57 -11.29
CA ARG A 42 8.83 3.42 -10.99
C ARG A 42 9.50 4.76 -10.68
N ALA A 43 9.19 5.81 -11.43
CA ALA A 43 9.79 7.13 -11.25
C ALA A 43 9.39 7.79 -9.91
N GLU A 44 8.19 7.48 -9.41
CA GLU A 44 7.69 7.94 -8.12
C GLU A 44 8.16 7.09 -6.92
N SER A 45 8.73 5.91 -7.18
CA SER A 45 9.15 4.96 -6.14
C SER A 45 10.62 5.15 -5.75
N SER A 46 10.97 4.83 -4.49
CA SER A 46 12.39 4.78 -4.10
C SER A 46 13.12 3.62 -4.79
N PRO A 47 14.45 3.71 -5.01
CA PRO A 47 15.23 2.61 -5.59
C PRO A 47 15.09 1.29 -4.81
N GLU A 48 15.00 1.37 -3.48
CA GLU A 48 14.85 0.21 -2.59
C GLU A 48 13.47 -0.44 -2.76
N LEU A 49 12.41 0.37 -2.84
CA LEU A 49 11.05 -0.13 -3.07
C LEU A 49 10.95 -0.79 -4.45
N TRP A 50 11.50 -0.15 -5.48
CA TRP A 50 11.52 -0.73 -6.83
C TRP A 50 12.33 -2.03 -6.89
N SER A 51 13.51 -2.07 -6.26
CA SER A 51 14.32 -3.29 -6.17
C SER A 51 13.57 -4.42 -5.47
N ARG A 52 12.78 -4.11 -4.44
CA ARG A 52 11.91 -5.09 -3.77
C ARG A 52 10.80 -5.58 -4.69
N MET A 53 10.18 -4.72 -5.49
CA MET A 53 9.17 -5.15 -6.46
C MET A 53 9.74 -6.10 -7.50
N LEU A 54 10.94 -5.82 -8.01
CA LEU A 54 11.63 -6.72 -8.94
C LEU A 54 11.92 -8.09 -8.32
N ASP A 55 12.40 -8.12 -7.09
CA ASP A 55 12.61 -9.36 -6.33
C ASP A 55 11.30 -10.16 -6.18
N ILE A 56 10.20 -9.49 -5.80
CA ILE A 56 8.88 -10.12 -5.69
C ILE A 56 8.42 -10.69 -7.04
N THR A 57 8.52 -9.93 -8.13
CA THR A 57 8.05 -10.40 -9.45
C THR A 57 8.90 -11.55 -9.98
N ASN A 58 10.23 -11.53 -9.77
CA ASN A 58 11.11 -12.64 -10.12
C ASN A 58 10.75 -13.90 -9.32
N LYS A 59 10.40 -13.75 -8.04
CA LYS A 59 9.94 -14.85 -7.20
C LYS A 59 8.61 -15.42 -7.67
N TRP A 60 7.65 -14.59 -8.09
CA TRP A 60 6.41 -15.08 -8.72
C TRP A 60 6.72 -15.94 -9.95
N ALA A 61 7.54 -15.41 -10.87
CA ALA A 61 7.91 -16.14 -12.08
C ALA A 61 8.66 -17.46 -11.78
N ALA A 62 9.54 -17.45 -10.79
CA ALA A 62 10.33 -18.60 -10.36
C ALA A 62 9.49 -19.69 -9.68
N VAL A 63 8.54 -19.31 -8.83
CA VAL A 63 7.66 -20.26 -8.15
C VAL A 63 6.73 -20.92 -9.17
N ASP A 64 6.06 -20.16 -10.03
CA ASP A 64 5.03 -20.71 -10.91
C ASP A 64 5.61 -21.47 -12.11
N THR A 65 6.81 -21.12 -12.59
CA THR A 65 7.39 -21.81 -13.76
C THR A 65 7.63 -23.30 -13.51
N GLY A 66 8.03 -23.72 -12.30
CA GLY A 66 8.19 -25.14 -11.96
C GLY A 66 6.86 -25.85 -11.71
N ALA A 67 5.87 -25.13 -11.18
CA ALA A 67 4.53 -25.65 -10.97
C ALA A 67 3.81 -25.95 -12.30
N ILE A 68 4.02 -25.09 -13.32
CA ILE A 68 3.52 -25.33 -14.68
C ILE A 68 4.08 -26.63 -15.25
N GLU A 69 5.32 -27.01 -14.93
CA GLU A 69 5.94 -28.28 -15.36
C GLU A 69 5.57 -29.49 -14.49
N ASN A 70 4.64 -29.34 -13.54
CA ASN A 70 4.25 -30.37 -12.55
C ASN A 70 5.41 -30.84 -11.66
N LEU A 71 6.43 -30.01 -11.41
CA LEU A 71 7.52 -30.36 -10.48
C LEU A 71 7.06 -30.31 -9.01
N TYR A 72 6.04 -29.49 -8.74
CA TYR A 72 5.38 -29.31 -7.45
C TYR A 72 4.05 -28.57 -7.66
N GLU A 73 3.21 -28.52 -6.63
CA GLU A 73 1.92 -27.82 -6.67
C GLU A 73 1.96 -26.55 -5.82
N VAL A 74 1.41 -25.47 -6.35
CA VAL A 74 1.22 -24.18 -5.68
C VAL A 74 -0.14 -23.60 -6.06
N ASP A 75 -0.68 -22.77 -5.17
CA ASP A 75 -1.79 -21.86 -5.47
C ASP A 75 -1.29 -20.40 -5.43
N ARG A 76 -2.13 -19.46 -5.88
CA ARG A 76 -1.80 -18.03 -5.86
C ARG A 76 -1.40 -17.56 -4.47
N GLY A 77 -2.16 -17.94 -3.43
CA GLY A 77 -1.91 -17.50 -2.05
C GLY A 77 -0.51 -17.87 -1.58
N PHE A 78 -0.06 -19.09 -1.89
CA PHE A 78 1.32 -19.51 -1.65
C PHE A 78 2.31 -18.62 -2.41
N THR A 79 2.16 -18.46 -3.73
CA THR A 79 3.04 -17.63 -4.58
C THR A 79 3.19 -16.20 -4.04
N TYR A 80 2.09 -15.52 -3.72
CA TYR A 80 2.14 -14.15 -3.17
C TYR A 80 2.85 -14.11 -1.81
N THR A 81 2.51 -15.04 -0.92
CA THR A 81 3.05 -15.05 0.45
C THR A 81 4.56 -15.26 0.47
N VAL A 82 5.06 -16.25 -0.27
CA VAL A 82 6.50 -16.55 -0.30
C VAL A 82 7.31 -15.49 -1.02
N ALA A 83 6.73 -14.84 -2.03
CA ALA A 83 7.39 -13.75 -2.74
C ALA A 83 7.51 -12.48 -1.89
N ALA A 84 6.46 -12.14 -1.13
CA ALA A 84 6.36 -10.87 -0.41
C ALA A 84 7.35 -10.72 0.77
N THR A 85 7.82 -11.83 1.35
CA THR A 85 8.67 -11.80 2.56
C THR A 85 9.80 -12.83 2.55
N THR A 86 10.97 -12.43 3.05
CA THR A 86 12.12 -13.33 3.24
C THR A 86 11.81 -14.47 4.22
N VAL A 87 10.96 -14.22 5.22
CA VAL A 87 10.59 -15.24 6.22
C VAL A 87 9.75 -16.35 5.60
N ALA A 88 8.75 -16.01 4.78
CA ALA A 88 7.95 -17.01 4.08
C ALA A 88 8.80 -17.77 3.05
N TRP A 89 9.67 -17.08 2.31
CA TRP A 89 10.62 -17.74 1.40
C TRP A 89 11.50 -18.77 2.11
N ALA A 90 12.03 -18.43 3.30
CA ALA A 90 12.85 -19.35 4.09
C ALA A 90 12.08 -20.56 4.65
N ARG A 91 10.74 -20.57 4.56
CA ARG A 91 9.87 -21.68 5.00
C ARG A 91 9.51 -22.68 3.91
N ILE A 92 9.86 -22.41 2.65
CA ILE A 92 9.60 -23.31 1.52
C ILE A 92 10.13 -24.74 1.78
N PRO A 93 11.35 -24.97 2.31
CA PRO A 93 11.82 -26.32 2.61
C PRO A 93 10.93 -27.07 3.61
N GLN A 94 10.38 -26.38 4.62
CA GLN A 94 9.51 -26.95 5.64
C GLN A 94 8.11 -27.23 5.10
N GLU A 95 7.60 -26.38 4.20
CA GLU A 95 6.24 -26.48 3.66
C GLU A 95 6.15 -27.41 2.43
N LYS A 96 7.19 -27.44 1.58
CA LYS A 96 7.20 -28.15 0.29
C LYS A 96 8.33 -29.18 0.15
N GLY A 97 9.29 -29.21 1.08
CA GLY A 97 10.43 -30.12 1.06
C GLY A 97 11.69 -29.54 0.42
N GLU A 98 12.85 -30.04 0.85
CA GLU A 98 14.19 -29.59 0.42
C GLU A 98 14.45 -29.75 -1.09
N ALA A 99 13.87 -30.78 -1.72
CA ALA A 99 14.00 -30.97 -3.16
C ALA A 99 13.27 -29.86 -3.93
N VAL A 100 12.03 -29.52 -3.52
CA VAL A 100 11.23 -28.47 -4.15
C VAL A 100 11.86 -27.10 -3.92
N ALA A 101 12.33 -26.83 -2.71
CA ALA A 101 13.00 -25.57 -2.39
C ALA A 101 14.24 -25.33 -3.28
N ARG A 102 15.04 -26.37 -3.53
CA ARG A 102 16.19 -26.30 -4.44
C ARG A 102 15.78 -26.03 -5.88
N VAL A 103 14.72 -26.67 -6.36
CA VAL A 103 14.18 -26.41 -7.70
C VAL A 103 13.71 -24.97 -7.85
N ILE A 104 12.96 -24.44 -6.87
CA ILE A 104 12.51 -23.04 -6.85
C ILE A 104 13.69 -22.07 -6.82
N ALA A 105 14.72 -22.37 -6.01
CA ALA A 105 15.94 -21.57 -5.96
C ALA A 105 16.69 -21.54 -7.30
N ASP A 106 16.75 -22.67 -8.00
CA ASP A 106 17.32 -22.72 -9.36
C ASP A 106 16.48 -21.93 -10.37
N GLN A 107 15.14 -21.94 -10.23
CA GLN A 107 14.27 -21.10 -11.06
C GLN A 107 14.56 -19.62 -10.83
N LEU A 108 14.66 -19.18 -9.57
CA LEU A 108 14.98 -17.80 -9.22
C LEU A 108 16.34 -17.38 -9.76
N ALA A 109 17.37 -18.21 -9.58
CA ALA A 109 18.69 -17.97 -10.15
C ALA A 109 18.67 -17.87 -11.68
N GLY A 110 17.77 -18.59 -12.34
CA GLY A 110 17.55 -18.47 -13.78
C GLY A 110 16.96 -17.12 -14.18
N TYR A 111 15.95 -16.62 -13.45
CA TYR A 111 15.40 -15.28 -13.70
C TYR A 111 16.38 -14.16 -13.36
N GLU A 112 17.22 -14.32 -12.35
CA GLU A 112 18.35 -13.41 -12.09
C GLU A 112 19.34 -13.40 -13.25
N HIS A 113 19.70 -14.58 -13.78
CA HIS A 113 20.57 -14.70 -14.95
C HIS A 113 20.00 -14.02 -16.21
N VAL A 114 18.68 -14.12 -16.39
CA VAL A 114 17.93 -13.44 -17.47
C VAL A 114 17.93 -11.93 -17.28
N LEU A 115 17.67 -11.46 -16.06
CA LEU A 115 17.69 -10.03 -15.72
C LEU A 115 19.08 -9.43 -15.95
N ASP A 116 20.15 -10.13 -15.59
CA ASP A 116 21.52 -9.72 -15.86
C ASP A 116 21.77 -9.59 -17.38
N ALA A 117 21.31 -10.57 -18.16
CA ALA A 117 21.45 -10.53 -19.62
C ALA A 117 20.65 -9.38 -20.25
N ALA A 118 19.47 -9.06 -19.71
CA ALA A 118 18.66 -7.94 -20.14
C ALA A 118 19.33 -6.59 -19.81
N THR A 119 19.78 -6.42 -18.57
CA THR A 119 20.39 -5.17 -18.09
C THR A 119 21.75 -4.88 -18.71
N ALA A 120 22.57 -5.91 -18.93
CA ALA A 120 23.88 -5.79 -19.58
C ALA A 120 23.81 -5.87 -21.13
N ASN A 121 22.62 -5.97 -21.72
CA ASN A 121 22.40 -6.14 -23.16
C ASN A 121 23.24 -7.29 -23.77
N VAL A 122 23.34 -8.40 -23.04
CA VAL A 122 24.07 -9.58 -23.50
C VAL A 122 23.35 -10.17 -24.74
N PRO A 123 24.06 -10.41 -25.85
CA PRO A 123 23.48 -11.07 -27.01
C PRO A 123 23.03 -12.49 -26.67
N ILE A 124 21.78 -12.83 -26.98
CA ILE A 124 21.29 -14.20 -26.84
C ILE A 124 21.99 -15.08 -27.87
N SER A 125 22.63 -16.13 -27.38
CA SER A 125 23.39 -17.11 -28.17
C SER A 125 23.05 -18.51 -27.69
N GLU A 126 23.36 -19.54 -28.48
CA GLU A 126 23.18 -20.92 -28.06
C GLU A 126 23.95 -21.25 -26.78
N TYR A 127 25.17 -20.72 -26.64
CA TYR A 127 25.97 -20.87 -25.42
C TYR A 127 25.23 -20.31 -24.20
N TRP A 128 24.66 -19.11 -24.34
CA TRP A 128 23.88 -18.48 -23.26
C TRP A 128 22.62 -19.28 -22.92
N ILE A 129 21.89 -19.77 -23.93
CA ILE A 129 20.67 -20.59 -23.74
C ILE A 129 21.01 -21.90 -23.02
N ARG A 130 22.13 -22.53 -23.36
CA ARG A 130 22.61 -23.73 -22.66
C ARG A 130 22.99 -23.43 -21.21
N GLY A 131 23.68 -22.32 -20.96
CA GLY A 131 23.98 -21.85 -19.60
C GLY A 131 22.71 -21.57 -18.78
N LEU A 132 21.68 -20.97 -19.38
CA LEU A 132 20.39 -20.77 -18.75
C LEU A 132 19.73 -22.10 -18.37
N HIS A 133 19.77 -23.10 -19.26
CA HIS A 133 19.29 -24.45 -18.94
C HIS A 133 20.09 -25.08 -17.78
N GLU A 134 21.42 -24.91 -17.74
CA GLU A 134 22.25 -25.39 -16.64
C GLU A 134 21.84 -24.79 -15.30
N VAL A 135 21.52 -23.50 -15.26
CA VAL A 135 21.03 -22.83 -14.05
C VAL A 135 19.66 -23.35 -13.65
N LEU A 136 18.69 -23.36 -14.57
CA LEU A 136 17.29 -23.72 -14.28
C LEU A 136 17.08 -25.18 -13.89
N CYS A 137 17.98 -26.07 -14.32
CA CYS A 137 17.87 -27.52 -14.08
C CYS A 137 18.97 -28.06 -13.15
N ARG A 138 19.72 -27.19 -12.46
CA ARG A 138 20.91 -27.56 -11.68
C ARG A 138 20.65 -28.66 -10.64
N SER A 139 19.53 -28.58 -9.94
CA SER A 139 19.13 -29.55 -8.90
C SER A 139 18.28 -30.70 -9.42
N GLN A 140 18.08 -30.80 -10.74
CA GLN A 140 17.30 -31.87 -11.34
C GLN A 140 18.22 -33.00 -11.85
N ASP A 141 18.26 -34.09 -11.10
CA ASP A 141 19.13 -35.24 -11.42
C ASP A 141 18.61 -36.08 -12.59
N THR A 142 17.28 -36.23 -12.68
CA THR A 142 16.63 -37.12 -13.66
C THR A 142 15.41 -36.47 -14.31
N TYR A 143 14.97 -37.05 -15.42
CA TYR A 143 13.70 -36.75 -16.06
C TYR A 143 12.99 -38.04 -16.44
N ARG A 144 11.66 -37.98 -16.56
CA ARG A 144 10.83 -39.14 -16.89
C ARG A 144 10.52 -39.17 -18.37
N VAL A 145 10.67 -40.35 -18.97
CA VAL A 145 10.29 -40.62 -20.37
C VAL A 145 9.33 -41.79 -20.43
N LEU A 146 8.31 -41.70 -21.29
CA LEU A 146 7.42 -42.82 -21.56
C LEU A 146 8.02 -43.68 -22.69
N THR A 147 8.26 -44.95 -22.40
CA THR A 147 8.80 -45.93 -23.35
C THR A 147 7.79 -47.05 -23.62
N SER A 148 8.10 -47.96 -24.55
CA SER A 148 7.26 -49.14 -24.84
C SER A 148 7.09 -50.07 -23.63
N VAL A 149 7.97 -49.99 -22.63
CA VAL A 149 7.89 -50.77 -21.38
C VAL A 149 7.37 -49.94 -20.20
N GLY A 150 6.87 -48.72 -20.45
CA GLY A 150 6.33 -47.81 -19.45
C GLY A 150 7.25 -46.64 -19.11
N TRP A 151 6.96 -45.96 -17.99
CA TRP A 151 7.74 -44.83 -17.52
C TRP A 151 9.14 -45.24 -17.06
N GLN A 152 10.15 -44.53 -17.51
CA GLN A 152 11.54 -44.70 -17.10
C GLN A 152 12.13 -43.37 -16.64
N GLU A 153 13.03 -43.42 -15.66
CA GLU A 153 13.87 -42.29 -15.28
C GLU A 153 15.20 -42.34 -16.03
N ARG A 154 15.64 -41.18 -16.52
CA ARG A 154 16.92 -41.02 -17.20
C ARG A 154 17.69 -39.87 -16.56
N PRO A 155 19.03 -39.96 -16.45
CA PRO A 155 19.84 -38.85 -15.96
C PRO A 155 19.70 -37.64 -16.89
N LEU A 156 19.52 -36.46 -16.31
CA LEU A 156 19.49 -35.20 -17.06
C LEU A 156 20.91 -34.64 -17.17
N GLN A 157 21.45 -34.58 -18.40
CA GLN A 157 22.68 -33.85 -18.67
C GLN A 157 22.32 -32.38 -18.95
N THR A 158 22.54 -31.51 -17.97
CA THR A 158 22.23 -30.09 -18.13
C THR A 158 23.11 -29.41 -19.19
N GLY A 159 22.55 -28.45 -19.91
CA GLY A 159 23.24 -27.68 -20.97
C GLY A 159 23.45 -28.44 -22.28
N ALA A 160 23.19 -29.75 -22.31
CA ALA A 160 23.35 -30.59 -23.50
C ALA A 160 22.04 -30.76 -24.25
N TYR A 161 22.09 -30.62 -25.58
CA TYR A 161 20.95 -30.95 -26.44
C TYR A 161 20.60 -32.43 -26.39
N LYS A 162 19.33 -32.72 -26.70
CA LYS A 162 18.79 -34.08 -26.71
C LYS A 162 19.53 -34.97 -27.71
N LYS A 163 19.77 -36.22 -27.32
CA LYS A 163 20.35 -37.27 -28.17
C LYS A 163 19.29 -38.24 -28.69
N ASP A 164 18.15 -38.28 -28.02
CA ASP A 164 16.98 -39.09 -28.38
C ASP A 164 15.78 -38.16 -28.62
N PRO A 165 14.77 -38.59 -29.41
CA PRO A 165 13.51 -37.87 -29.53
C PRO A 165 12.80 -37.69 -28.18
N ASN A 166 12.15 -36.55 -27.99
CA ASN A 166 11.44 -36.16 -26.75
C ASN A 166 10.00 -35.72 -27.02
N ASN A 167 9.35 -36.38 -27.98
CA ASN A 167 8.01 -36.06 -28.46
C ASN A 167 6.94 -36.52 -27.44
N PRO A 168 6.11 -35.63 -26.88
CA PRO A 168 5.10 -35.98 -25.89
C PRO A 168 3.89 -36.66 -26.52
N LEU A 169 3.34 -37.64 -25.80
CA LEU A 169 2.04 -38.25 -26.11
C LEU A 169 0.93 -37.48 -25.38
N ASN A 170 0.03 -36.84 -26.12
CA ASN A 170 -1.21 -36.32 -25.58
C ASN A 170 -2.17 -37.49 -25.32
N LEU A 171 -2.39 -37.81 -24.04
CA LEU A 171 -3.24 -38.93 -23.62
C LEU A 171 -4.73 -38.72 -23.92
N ALA A 172 -5.18 -37.47 -24.05
CA ALA A 172 -6.58 -37.15 -24.34
C ALA A 172 -6.91 -37.33 -25.83
N SER A 173 -6.01 -36.89 -26.73
CA SER A 173 -6.18 -37.00 -28.18
C SER A 173 -5.53 -38.25 -28.80
N ASN A 174 -4.71 -38.99 -28.03
CA ASN A 174 -3.88 -40.10 -28.49
C ASN A 174 -2.96 -39.71 -29.66
N ARG A 175 -2.39 -38.50 -29.61
CA ARG A 175 -1.48 -37.96 -30.63
C ARG A 175 -0.09 -37.70 -30.05
N ILE A 176 0.94 -37.99 -30.84
CA ILE A 176 2.32 -37.63 -30.55
C ILE A 176 2.62 -36.32 -31.27
N HIS A 177 2.94 -35.28 -30.50
CA HIS A 177 3.39 -34.01 -31.06
C HIS A 177 4.90 -34.09 -31.32
N SER A 178 5.32 -33.93 -32.58
CA SER A 178 6.73 -34.06 -32.94
C SER A 178 7.47 -32.73 -32.84
N TYR A 179 8.61 -32.77 -32.14
CA TYR A 179 9.60 -31.69 -32.13
C TYR A 179 10.76 -32.00 -33.09
N ALA A 180 11.71 -31.06 -33.21
CA ALA A 180 12.91 -31.23 -34.03
C ALA A 180 13.62 -32.54 -33.71
N SER A 181 14.10 -33.28 -34.72
CA SER A 181 14.89 -34.48 -34.47
C SER A 181 16.23 -34.12 -33.81
N PRO A 182 16.91 -35.04 -33.10
CA PRO A 182 18.24 -34.75 -32.55
C PRO A 182 19.26 -34.23 -33.58
N ALA A 183 19.13 -34.63 -34.86
CA ALA A 183 19.99 -34.16 -35.94
C ALA A 183 19.65 -32.73 -36.38
N ASP A 184 18.38 -32.31 -36.25
CA ASP A 184 17.90 -31.00 -36.68
C ASP A 184 17.99 -29.93 -35.58
N VAL A 185 18.23 -30.31 -34.31
CA VAL A 185 18.29 -29.34 -33.20
C VAL A 185 19.33 -28.25 -33.44
N VAL A 186 20.56 -28.61 -33.85
CA VAL A 186 21.63 -27.63 -34.06
C VAL A 186 21.27 -26.62 -35.16
N PRO A 187 20.93 -27.03 -36.40
CA PRO A 187 20.57 -26.06 -37.43
C PRO A 187 19.31 -25.24 -37.08
N GLU A 188 18.33 -25.83 -36.37
CA GLU A 188 17.15 -25.08 -35.93
C GLU A 188 17.47 -24.06 -34.83
N MET A 189 18.39 -24.37 -33.91
CA MET A 189 18.85 -23.42 -32.89
C MET A 189 19.70 -22.30 -33.48
N GLU A 190 20.53 -22.58 -34.48
CA GLU A 190 21.25 -21.57 -35.26
C GLU A 190 20.27 -20.62 -35.96
N ARG A 191 19.24 -21.17 -36.61
CA ARG A 191 18.16 -20.40 -37.27
C ARG A 191 17.40 -19.55 -36.26
N PHE A 192 17.06 -20.12 -35.10
CA PHE A 192 16.35 -19.42 -34.04
C PHE A 192 17.14 -18.20 -33.53
N VAL A 193 18.43 -18.38 -33.24
CA VAL A 193 19.29 -17.28 -32.79
C VAL A 193 19.46 -16.21 -33.87
N ALA A 194 19.48 -16.58 -35.15
CA ALA A 194 19.47 -15.63 -36.26
C ALA A 194 18.18 -14.80 -36.31
N GLU A 195 17.01 -15.41 -36.16
CA GLU A 195 15.72 -14.71 -36.14
C GLU A 195 15.63 -13.69 -34.98
N LEU A 196 16.12 -14.05 -33.79
CA LEU A 196 16.19 -13.13 -32.63
C LEU A 196 17.12 -11.92 -32.83
N ARG A 197 17.94 -11.93 -33.89
CA ARG A 197 18.86 -10.85 -34.27
C ARG A 197 18.42 -10.11 -35.53
N SER A 198 17.33 -10.53 -36.16
CA SER A 198 16.78 -9.86 -37.34
C SER A 198 16.31 -8.45 -36.99
N ALA A 199 16.38 -7.53 -37.96
CA ALA A 199 15.96 -6.15 -37.74
C ALA A 199 14.46 -6.08 -37.44
N GLU A 200 13.68 -6.92 -38.12
CA GLU A 200 12.24 -7.04 -37.99
C GLU A 200 11.84 -7.49 -36.59
N PHE A 201 12.55 -8.47 -36.02
CA PHE A 201 12.32 -8.90 -34.64
C PHE A 201 12.67 -7.79 -33.65
N LEU A 202 13.84 -7.14 -33.83
CA LEU A 202 14.31 -6.10 -32.90
C LEU A 202 13.45 -4.83 -32.90
N ASP A 203 12.78 -4.52 -34.01
CA ASP A 203 11.85 -3.38 -34.14
C ASP A 203 10.45 -3.69 -33.57
N ALA A 204 10.11 -4.96 -33.34
CA ALA A 204 8.80 -5.35 -32.87
C ALA A 204 8.54 -5.01 -31.39
N PRO A 205 7.27 -4.80 -30.98
CA PRO A 205 6.90 -4.65 -29.57
C PRO A 205 7.42 -5.79 -28.69
N ALA A 206 7.86 -5.48 -27.48
CA ALA A 206 8.52 -6.44 -26.59
C ALA A 206 7.66 -7.67 -26.25
N VAL A 207 6.33 -7.53 -26.20
CA VAL A 207 5.41 -8.66 -26.00
C VAL A 207 5.39 -9.61 -27.19
N ILE A 208 5.45 -9.06 -28.41
CA ILE A 208 5.55 -9.84 -29.65
C ILE A 208 6.91 -10.55 -29.68
N GLN A 209 8.00 -9.84 -29.34
CA GLN A 209 9.33 -10.45 -29.21
C GLN A 209 9.33 -11.62 -28.22
N ALA A 210 8.77 -11.42 -27.02
CA ALA A 210 8.69 -12.44 -25.98
C ALA A 210 7.87 -13.66 -26.41
N ALA A 211 6.70 -13.45 -27.01
CA ALA A 211 5.84 -14.52 -27.49
C ALA A 211 6.51 -15.30 -28.65
N TYR A 212 7.17 -14.63 -29.60
CA TYR A 212 7.90 -15.32 -30.68
C TYR A 212 9.03 -16.16 -30.12
N ALA A 213 9.89 -15.56 -29.30
CA ALA A 213 11.07 -16.20 -28.76
C ALA A 213 10.69 -17.43 -27.92
N HIS A 214 9.59 -17.33 -27.16
CA HIS A 214 9.01 -18.46 -26.48
C HIS A 214 8.56 -19.55 -27.46
N TYR A 215 7.65 -19.20 -28.38
CA TYR A 215 7.00 -20.15 -29.28
C TYR A 215 8.04 -20.89 -30.14
N ALA A 216 8.89 -20.15 -30.84
CA ALA A 216 9.89 -20.72 -31.74
C ALA A 216 10.86 -21.66 -31.00
N PHE A 217 11.28 -21.31 -29.78
CA PHE A 217 12.12 -22.19 -28.97
C PHE A 217 11.41 -23.50 -28.57
N VAL A 218 10.13 -23.42 -28.17
CA VAL A 218 9.34 -24.60 -27.79
C VAL A 218 9.07 -25.52 -28.97
N CYS A 219 8.89 -25.01 -30.20
CA CYS A 219 8.78 -25.84 -31.40
C CYS A 219 10.04 -26.70 -31.65
N ILE A 220 11.23 -26.19 -31.32
CA ILE A 220 12.49 -26.94 -31.45
C ILE A 220 12.60 -28.00 -30.35
N HIS A 221 12.27 -27.60 -29.11
CA HIS A 221 12.37 -28.43 -27.90
C HIS A 221 13.76 -29.09 -27.75
N PRO A 222 14.85 -28.29 -27.68
CA PRO A 222 16.22 -28.77 -27.89
C PRO A 222 16.79 -29.61 -26.76
N PHE A 223 16.28 -29.48 -25.52
CA PHE A 223 16.79 -30.19 -24.35
C PHE A 223 15.97 -31.45 -24.02
N PRO A 224 16.54 -32.46 -23.35
CA PRO A 224 15.78 -33.64 -22.92
C PRO A 224 14.58 -33.30 -22.03
N ASP A 225 14.73 -32.30 -21.15
CA ASP A 225 13.68 -31.76 -20.28
C ASP A 225 13.97 -30.28 -19.97
N GLY A 226 13.03 -29.57 -19.35
CA GLY A 226 13.22 -28.17 -18.92
C GLY A 226 12.98 -27.11 -20.00
N ASN A 227 12.57 -27.49 -21.20
CA ASN A 227 12.34 -26.56 -22.31
C ASN A 227 11.29 -25.48 -21.98
N GLY A 228 10.19 -25.83 -21.30
CA GLY A 228 9.18 -24.85 -20.90
C GLY A 228 9.69 -23.81 -19.89
N ARG A 229 10.57 -24.22 -18.96
CA ARG A 229 11.22 -23.29 -18.02
C ARG A 229 12.16 -22.34 -18.76
N VAL A 230 12.98 -22.89 -19.65
CA VAL A 230 13.91 -22.10 -20.48
C VAL A 230 13.16 -21.13 -21.39
N SER A 231 12.05 -21.54 -22.02
CA SER A 231 11.29 -20.68 -22.93
C SER A 231 10.67 -19.48 -22.23
N ARG A 232 10.08 -19.67 -21.04
CA ARG A 232 9.50 -18.57 -20.24
C ARG A 232 10.57 -17.62 -19.70
N ALA A 233 11.69 -18.17 -19.22
CA ALA A 233 12.84 -17.39 -18.79
C ALA A 233 13.46 -16.59 -19.96
N LEU A 234 13.64 -17.22 -21.12
CA LEU A 234 14.15 -16.56 -22.34
C LEU A 234 13.23 -15.44 -22.83
N ALA A 235 11.91 -15.68 -22.84
CA ALA A 235 10.93 -14.67 -23.22
C ALA A 235 11.00 -13.43 -22.31
N SER A 236 11.29 -13.64 -21.02
CA SER A 236 11.42 -12.57 -20.04
C SER A 236 12.56 -11.60 -20.36
N VAL A 237 13.62 -12.01 -21.10
CA VAL A 237 14.71 -11.09 -21.51
C VAL A 237 14.14 -9.83 -22.18
N PHE A 238 13.21 -10.01 -23.12
CA PHE A 238 12.66 -8.92 -23.92
C PHE A 238 11.76 -8.00 -23.08
N LEU A 239 11.03 -8.56 -22.13
CA LEU A 239 10.18 -7.81 -21.21
C LEU A 239 10.99 -7.05 -20.15
N TYR A 240 12.09 -7.63 -19.64
CA TYR A 240 13.01 -6.89 -18.76
C TYR A 240 13.63 -5.69 -19.48
N ARG A 241 14.01 -5.86 -20.76
CA ARG A 241 14.58 -4.76 -21.55
C ARG A 241 13.59 -3.60 -21.73
N ALA A 242 12.31 -3.90 -21.94
CA ALA A 242 11.30 -2.88 -22.20
C ALA A 242 10.65 -2.30 -20.94
N TYR A 243 10.28 -3.17 -19.99
CA TYR A 243 9.43 -2.82 -18.84
C TYR A 243 10.10 -3.08 -17.49
N GLY A 244 11.27 -3.74 -17.49
CA GLY A 244 11.99 -4.09 -16.26
C GLY A 244 11.38 -5.26 -15.50
N VAL A 245 10.41 -5.99 -16.05
CA VAL A 245 9.71 -7.09 -15.37
C VAL A 245 9.67 -8.36 -16.26
N PRO A 246 9.65 -9.57 -15.69
CA PRO A 246 9.55 -10.81 -16.46
C PRO A 246 8.13 -11.07 -16.97
N ILE A 247 7.99 -12.10 -17.82
CA ILE A 247 6.67 -12.73 -18.02
C ILE A 247 6.35 -13.57 -16.78
N VAL A 248 5.18 -13.36 -16.18
CA VAL A 248 4.64 -14.22 -15.13
C VAL A 248 3.42 -14.95 -15.69
N ILE A 249 3.52 -16.27 -15.77
CA ILE A 249 2.38 -17.15 -16.04
C ILE A 249 2.13 -17.90 -14.74
N PHE A 250 0.95 -17.74 -14.16
CA PHE A 250 0.59 -18.39 -12.92
C PHE A 250 0.18 -19.85 -13.16
N ALA A 251 0.37 -20.72 -12.17
CA ALA A 251 0.06 -22.14 -12.24
C ALA A 251 -1.42 -22.40 -12.58
N ASP A 252 -2.33 -21.53 -12.11
CA ASP A 252 -3.76 -21.60 -12.43
C ASP A 252 -4.10 -21.19 -13.88
N GLN A 253 -3.19 -20.51 -14.56
CA GLN A 253 -3.29 -20.18 -15.99
C GLN A 253 -2.74 -21.28 -16.89
N LYS A 254 -2.18 -22.36 -16.34
CA LYS A 254 -1.57 -23.46 -17.11
C LYS A 254 -2.46 -23.99 -18.25
N ALA A 255 -3.75 -24.22 -17.98
CA ALA A 255 -4.67 -24.72 -19.00
C ALA A 255 -4.77 -23.73 -20.18
N ARG A 256 -5.03 -22.45 -19.89
CA ARG A 256 -5.09 -21.38 -20.91
C ARG A 256 -3.78 -21.23 -21.67
N TYR A 257 -2.65 -21.38 -21.00
CA TYR A 257 -1.33 -21.33 -21.62
C TYR A 257 -1.13 -22.48 -22.62
N LEU A 258 -1.47 -23.71 -22.25
CA LEU A 258 -1.38 -24.88 -23.14
C LEU A 258 -2.37 -24.77 -24.31
N ASP A 259 -3.60 -24.34 -24.06
CA ASP A 259 -4.60 -24.10 -25.10
C ASP A 259 -4.10 -23.05 -26.12
N ALA A 260 -3.48 -21.97 -25.65
CA ALA A 260 -2.93 -20.94 -26.50
C ALA A 260 -1.75 -21.43 -27.36
N LEU A 261 -0.91 -22.32 -26.83
CA LEU A 261 0.14 -22.98 -27.61
C LEU A 261 -0.43 -23.91 -28.69
N GLU A 262 -1.42 -24.73 -28.34
CA GLU A 262 -2.07 -25.64 -29.31
C GLU A 262 -2.74 -24.85 -30.45
N VAL A 263 -3.32 -23.69 -30.16
CA VAL A 263 -3.87 -22.79 -31.18
C VAL A 263 -2.77 -22.18 -32.06
N ALA A 264 -1.62 -21.84 -31.49
CA ALA A 264 -0.47 -21.33 -32.25
C ALA A 264 0.11 -22.40 -33.18
N ASP A 265 0.16 -23.66 -32.75
CA ASP A 265 0.54 -24.80 -33.61
C ASP A 265 -0.42 -24.98 -34.80
N ALA A 266 -1.70 -24.66 -34.61
CA ALA A 266 -2.68 -24.54 -35.69
C ALA A 266 -2.55 -23.24 -36.51
N LYS A 267 -1.35 -22.66 -36.53
CA LYS A 267 -0.92 -21.43 -37.25
C LYS A 267 -1.57 -20.13 -36.80
N ARG A 268 -2.43 -20.14 -35.77
CA ARG A 268 -3.12 -18.95 -35.27
C ARG A 268 -2.35 -18.28 -34.13
N GLY A 269 -1.14 -17.80 -34.44
CA GLY A 269 -0.20 -17.24 -33.45
C GLY A 269 -0.69 -15.98 -32.72
N GLU A 270 -1.70 -15.29 -33.25
CA GLU A 270 -2.28 -14.08 -32.64
C GLU A 270 -2.82 -14.34 -31.23
N GLN A 271 -3.48 -15.49 -31.01
CA GLN A 271 -4.09 -15.81 -29.72
C GLN A 271 -3.04 -16.08 -28.64
N PHE A 272 -1.91 -16.68 -29.02
CA PHE A 272 -0.79 -16.88 -28.12
C PHE A 272 -0.12 -15.57 -27.72
N THR A 273 0.02 -14.65 -28.68
CA THR A 273 0.54 -13.30 -28.39
C THR A 273 -0.44 -12.50 -27.52
N ALA A 274 -1.75 -12.63 -27.74
CA ALA A 274 -2.78 -12.04 -26.88
C ALA A 274 -2.74 -12.62 -25.45
N PHE A 275 -2.46 -13.91 -25.29
CA PHE A 275 -2.25 -14.50 -23.97
C PHE A 275 -1.02 -13.88 -23.27
N PHE A 276 0.11 -13.73 -23.98
CA PHE A 276 1.29 -13.05 -23.44
C PHE A 276 1.01 -11.61 -23.04
N ARG A 277 0.27 -10.88 -23.88
CA ARG A 277 -0.20 -9.52 -23.60
C ARG A 277 -0.98 -9.46 -22.28
N ASP A 278 -1.95 -10.35 -22.10
CA ASP A 278 -2.78 -10.40 -20.90
C ASP A 278 -1.92 -10.70 -19.65
N CYS A 279 -0.99 -11.65 -19.73
CA CYS A 279 -0.07 -11.96 -18.63
C CYS A 279 0.84 -10.78 -18.26
N VAL A 280 1.32 -10.01 -19.24
CA VAL A 280 2.12 -8.80 -18.97
C VAL A 280 1.27 -7.73 -18.28
N ILE A 281 0.04 -7.49 -18.76
CA ILE A 281 -0.89 -6.54 -18.13
C ILE A 281 -1.23 -6.96 -16.70
N ASP A 282 -1.52 -8.24 -16.47
CA ASP A 282 -1.77 -8.78 -15.14
C ASP A 282 -0.57 -8.56 -14.22
N THR A 283 0.64 -8.85 -14.68
CA THR A 283 1.88 -8.64 -13.93
C THR A 283 2.06 -7.18 -13.54
N ILE A 284 1.86 -6.26 -14.49
CA ILE A 284 1.95 -4.82 -14.24
C ILE A 284 0.92 -4.41 -13.20
N ASN A 285 -0.35 -4.79 -13.35
CA ASN A 285 -1.41 -4.44 -12.40
C ASN A 285 -1.11 -4.91 -10.97
N LEU A 286 -0.54 -6.10 -10.82
CA LEU A 286 -0.15 -6.63 -9.52
C LEU A 286 0.97 -5.82 -8.87
N ILE A 287 2.01 -5.48 -9.65
CA ILE A 287 3.10 -4.64 -9.15
C ILE A 287 2.56 -3.28 -8.70
N ARG A 288 1.64 -2.68 -9.49
CA ARG A 288 1.02 -1.41 -9.15
C ARG A 288 0.20 -1.48 -7.87
N ALA A 289 -0.58 -2.55 -7.69
CA ALA A 289 -1.33 -2.76 -6.45
C ALA A 289 -0.42 -2.90 -5.22
N GLU A 290 0.70 -3.62 -5.35
CA GLU A 290 1.71 -3.75 -4.30
C GLU A 290 2.42 -2.40 -4.00
N LEU A 291 2.74 -1.63 -5.03
CA LEU A 291 3.32 -0.29 -4.87
C LEU A 291 2.36 0.66 -4.15
N GLU A 292 1.08 0.68 -4.53
CA GLU A 292 0.07 1.50 -3.86
C GLU A 292 -0.10 1.10 -2.39
N THR A 293 -0.15 -0.21 -2.12
CA THR A 293 -0.20 -0.73 -0.74
C THR A 293 1.02 -0.30 0.08
N ALA A 294 2.21 -0.33 -0.52
CA ALA A 294 3.44 0.10 0.14
C ALA A 294 3.55 1.62 0.35
N ARG A 295 2.85 2.42 -0.46
CA ARG A 295 2.80 3.90 -0.36
C ARG A 295 1.76 4.37 0.66
N THR A 296 0.68 3.63 0.83
CA THR A 296 -0.36 3.98 1.80
C THR A 296 0.07 3.61 3.23
N PRO A 297 0.05 4.56 4.18
CA PRO A 297 0.29 4.25 5.59
C PRO A 297 -0.72 3.22 6.08
N GLU A 298 -0.30 2.32 6.99
CA GLU A 298 -1.22 1.34 7.56
C GLU A 298 -2.39 2.05 8.25
N LEU A 299 -3.59 1.48 8.12
CA LEU A 299 -4.80 2.03 8.74
C LEU A 299 -4.61 2.25 10.25
N ALA A 300 -3.87 1.36 10.92
CA ALA A 300 -3.55 1.48 12.34
C ALA A 300 -2.74 2.75 12.64
N ASP A 301 -1.72 3.06 11.85
CA ASP A 301 -0.89 4.26 12.03
C ASP A 301 -1.71 5.53 11.79
N GLN A 302 -2.58 5.52 10.79
CA GLN A 302 -3.48 6.64 10.52
C GLN A 302 -4.48 6.85 11.66
N LEU A 303 -5.04 5.77 12.21
CA LEU A 303 -5.94 5.83 13.36
C LEU A 303 -5.21 6.33 14.61
N SER A 304 -4.01 5.85 14.90
CA SER A 304 -3.21 6.33 16.03
C SER A 304 -2.83 7.82 15.88
N ALA A 305 -2.45 8.26 14.68
CA ALA A 305 -2.22 9.68 14.40
C ALA A 305 -3.49 10.51 14.62
N PHE A 306 -4.65 9.97 14.27
CA PHE A 306 -5.95 10.63 14.47
C PHE A 306 -6.35 10.67 15.95
N GLU A 307 -6.13 9.60 16.72
CA GLU A 307 -6.36 9.54 18.17
C GLU A 307 -5.53 10.60 18.93
N VAL A 308 -4.28 10.82 18.52
CA VAL A 308 -3.43 11.89 19.08
C VAL A 308 -4.06 13.27 18.86
N LEU A 309 -4.67 13.53 17.70
CA LEU A 309 -5.36 14.80 17.42
C LEU A 309 -6.61 15.00 18.29
N LEU A 310 -7.29 13.91 18.65
CA LEU A 310 -8.50 13.91 19.47
C LEU A 310 -8.22 13.95 20.98
N THR A 311 -6.97 13.73 21.37
CA THR A 311 -6.55 13.75 22.78
C THR A 311 -6.05 15.14 23.16
N GLY A 312 -6.68 15.74 24.16
CA GLY A 312 -6.26 16.99 24.77
C GLY A 312 -5.33 16.80 25.97
N ARG A 313 -5.32 17.81 26.85
CA ARG A 313 -4.44 17.85 28.02
C ARG A 313 -4.73 16.71 29.00
N GLY A 314 -3.67 16.14 29.57
CA GLY A 314 -3.79 15.06 30.57
C GLY A 314 -4.26 13.71 30.01
N GLY A 315 -4.22 13.52 28.69
CA GLY A 315 -4.66 12.28 28.03
C GLY A 315 -6.18 12.14 27.94
N LEU A 316 -6.93 13.22 28.17
CA LEU A 316 -8.38 13.23 28.07
C LEU A 316 -8.82 13.70 26.68
N GLU A 317 -9.88 13.10 26.14
CA GLU A 317 -10.52 13.57 24.91
C GLU A 317 -11.01 15.02 25.06
N HIS A 318 -11.05 15.77 23.93
CA HIS A 318 -11.51 17.16 23.95
C HIS A 318 -12.93 17.33 24.50
N GLU A 319 -13.81 16.34 24.29
CA GLU A 319 -15.18 16.33 24.83
C GLU A 319 -15.18 16.28 26.37
N VAL A 320 -14.36 15.42 26.96
CA VAL A 320 -14.22 15.36 28.43
C VAL A 320 -13.66 16.66 28.99
N LEU A 321 -12.71 17.30 28.31
CA LEU A 321 -12.19 18.60 28.72
C LEU A 321 -13.26 19.71 28.65
N ASP A 322 -14.15 19.66 27.66
CA ASP A 322 -15.29 20.58 27.56
C ASP A 322 -16.27 20.35 28.73
N GLU A 323 -16.61 19.10 29.06
CA GLU A 323 -17.46 18.78 30.22
C GLU A 323 -16.85 19.27 31.55
N VAL A 324 -15.53 19.16 31.70
CA VAL A 324 -14.80 19.65 32.88
C VAL A 324 -14.84 21.18 32.96
N ALA A 325 -14.68 21.87 31.83
CA ALA A 325 -14.78 23.31 31.76
C ALA A 325 -16.20 23.82 32.03
N ASP A 326 -17.21 23.09 31.59
CA ASP A 326 -18.62 23.40 31.86
C ASP A 326 -18.94 23.24 33.35
N ARG A 327 -18.38 22.21 33.99
CA ARG A 327 -18.48 22.04 35.44
C ARG A 327 -17.82 23.18 36.21
N LEU A 328 -16.66 23.65 35.74
CA LEU A 328 -16.00 24.83 36.30
C LEU A 328 -16.84 26.09 36.09
N THR A 329 -17.45 26.24 34.92
CA THR A 329 -18.37 27.36 34.61
C THR A 329 -19.59 27.33 35.53
N GLY A 330 -20.15 26.15 35.79
CA GLY A 330 -21.22 25.94 36.77
C GLY A 330 -20.83 26.37 38.18
N LEU A 331 -19.64 25.98 38.65
CA LEU A 331 -19.13 26.43 39.95
C LEU A 331 -19.01 27.96 40.03
N VAL A 332 -18.51 28.61 38.98
CA VAL A 332 -18.41 30.07 38.93
C VAL A 332 -19.80 30.71 38.96
N SER A 333 -20.76 30.14 38.22
CA SER A 333 -22.15 30.60 38.22
C SER A 333 -22.79 30.50 39.60
N ASP A 334 -22.61 29.38 40.30
CA ASP A 334 -23.12 29.16 41.66
C ASP A 334 -22.56 30.20 42.64
N GLU A 335 -21.25 30.48 42.59
CA GLU A 335 -20.62 31.47 43.47
C GLU A 335 -21.01 32.92 43.09
N VAL A 336 -21.24 33.22 41.80
CA VAL A 336 -21.82 34.50 41.35
C VAL A 336 -23.22 34.71 41.91
N GLN A 337 -24.08 33.69 41.83
CA GLN A 337 -25.43 33.73 42.39
C GLN A 337 -25.39 33.83 43.93
N SER A 338 -24.49 33.11 44.59
CA SER A 338 -24.29 33.21 46.04
C SER A 338 -23.83 34.60 46.48
N ALA A 339 -22.90 35.22 45.75
CA ALA A 339 -22.44 36.59 46.02
C ALA A 339 -23.58 37.60 45.87
N ARG A 340 -24.44 37.44 44.85
CA ARG A 340 -25.64 38.26 44.69
C ARG A 340 -26.59 38.11 45.89
N ASP A 341 -26.90 36.88 46.28
CA ASP A 341 -27.92 36.61 47.31
C ASP A 341 -27.46 36.98 48.72
N SER A 342 -26.16 36.89 49.01
CA SER A 342 -25.57 37.20 50.31
C SER A 342 -25.23 38.69 50.50
N THR A 343 -25.13 39.47 49.43
CA THR A 343 -24.72 40.88 49.52
C THR A 343 -25.92 41.78 49.83
N VAL A 344 -25.92 42.39 51.02
CA VAL A 344 -26.93 43.37 51.42
C VAL A 344 -26.52 44.77 50.94
N LEU A 345 -27.27 45.32 49.99
CA LEU A 345 -27.07 46.67 49.46
C LEU A 345 -28.16 47.64 49.94
N ARG A 346 -27.84 48.94 49.94
CA ARG A 346 -28.86 49.99 50.12
C ARG A 346 -29.76 50.04 48.89
N SER A 347 -31.00 50.51 49.05
CA SER A 347 -32.00 50.62 47.97
C SER A 347 -31.58 51.47 46.77
N SER A 348 -30.49 52.23 46.87
CA SER A 348 -29.89 53.01 45.79
C SER A 348 -28.99 52.20 44.86
N LEU A 349 -28.73 50.92 45.15
CA LEU A 349 -27.91 50.02 44.33
C LEU A 349 -28.68 48.74 44.01
N THR A 350 -28.51 48.23 42.79
CA THR A 350 -29.08 46.95 42.35
C THR A 350 -27.95 46.04 41.88
N LEU A 351 -27.84 44.86 42.47
CA LEU A 351 -26.89 43.81 42.07
C LEU A 351 -27.66 42.66 41.42
N SER A 352 -27.23 42.26 40.23
CA SER A 352 -27.80 41.15 39.48
C SER A 352 -26.72 40.16 39.05
N ALA A 353 -27.09 38.88 39.06
CA ALA A 353 -26.36 37.82 38.38
C ALA A 353 -27.03 37.63 37.02
N VAL A 354 -26.27 37.78 35.95
CA VAL A 354 -26.76 37.72 34.57
C VAL A 354 -25.86 36.83 33.73
N ASP A 355 -26.45 36.22 32.71
CA ASP A 355 -25.68 35.53 31.67
C ASP A 355 -25.22 36.57 30.65
N GLY A 356 -23.91 36.86 30.68
CA GLY A 356 -23.24 37.76 29.76
C GLY A 356 -22.91 37.08 28.43
N THR A 357 -22.49 37.88 27.46
CA THR A 357 -21.97 37.35 26.20
C THR A 357 -20.57 36.77 26.37
N PRO A 358 -20.22 35.67 25.67
CA PRO A 358 -18.88 35.10 25.73
C PRO A 358 -17.79 36.15 25.47
N SER A 359 -16.70 36.09 26.24
CA SER A 359 -15.53 36.94 26.00
C SER A 359 -15.03 36.70 24.57
N ARG A 360 -14.86 37.79 23.81
CA ARG A 360 -14.21 37.74 22.48
C ARG A 360 -12.70 37.57 22.58
N HIS A 361 -12.13 37.74 23.78
CA HIS A 361 -10.71 37.65 24.02
C HIS A 361 -10.33 36.25 24.52
N VAL A 362 -9.77 35.45 23.62
CA VAL A 362 -9.13 34.18 23.96
C VAL A 362 -7.65 34.42 24.19
N ARG A 363 -7.13 33.96 25.33
CA ARG A 363 -5.71 34.13 25.67
C ARG A 363 -4.85 33.22 24.79
N ASP A 364 -3.65 33.66 24.43
CA ASP A 364 -2.72 32.84 23.63
C ASP A 364 -2.45 31.48 24.29
N GLY A 365 -2.51 30.42 23.49
CA GLY A 365 -2.44 29.04 23.95
C GLY A 365 -3.78 28.46 24.43
N TYR A 366 -4.82 29.26 24.65
CA TYR A 366 -6.10 28.76 25.14
C TYR A 366 -7.16 28.65 24.03
N ARG A 367 -8.25 27.94 24.31
CA ARG A 367 -9.48 27.89 23.54
C ARG A 367 -10.67 28.07 24.46
N GLN A 368 -11.79 28.57 23.94
CA GLN A 368 -13.01 28.71 24.74
C GLN A 368 -13.69 27.34 24.92
N SER A 369 -14.23 27.07 26.11
CA SER A 369 -15.18 25.97 26.31
C SER A 369 -16.49 26.29 25.59
N ARG A 370 -17.26 25.26 25.21
CA ARG A 370 -18.65 25.45 24.79
C ARG A 370 -19.56 25.49 26.03
N PRO A 371 -19.91 26.70 26.50
CA PRO A 371 -21.30 27.13 26.26
C PRO A 371 -21.42 28.60 25.80
N GLN A 372 -22.60 28.93 25.26
CA GLN A 372 -22.95 30.22 24.66
C GLN A 372 -23.16 31.38 25.67
N LEU A 373 -23.02 31.13 26.98
CA LEU A 373 -23.34 32.07 28.06
C LEU A 373 -22.22 32.10 29.12
N THR A 374 -21.86 33.28 29.61
CA THR A 374 -20.83 33.47 30.64
C THR A 374 -21.42 34.09 31.92
N PRO A 375 -21.27 33.46 33.09
CA PRO A 375 -21.79 34.01 34.33
C PRO A 375 -21.17 35.38 34.61
N SER A 376 -21.98 36.36 34.99
CA SER A 376 -21.56 37.74 35.17
C SER A 376 -22.25 38.41 36.36
N LEU A 377 -21.54 39.30 37.05
CA LEU A 377 -22.09 40.20 38.07
C LEU A 377 -22.29 41.59 37.48
N ARG A 378 -23.50 42.14 37.58
CA ARG A 378 -23.81 43.50 37.16
C ARG A 378 -24.31 44.32 38.34
N LEU A 379 -23.75 45.51 38.50
CA LEU A 379 -24.11 46.45 39.56
C LEU A 379 -24.54 47.78 38.94
N GLU A 380 -25.67 48.29 39.40
CA GLU A 380 -26.28 49.51 38.91
C GLU A 380 -26.62 50.45 40.07
N SER A 381 -26.46 51.75 39.86
CA SER A 381 -26.87 52.80 40.80
C SER A 381 -28.15 53.49 40.34
N ALA A 382 -29.00 53.86 41.29
CA ALA A 382 -30.23 54.59 41.02
C ALA A 382 -29.97 56.02 40.52
N ARG A 383 -31.04 56.69 40.09
CA ARG A 383 -31.01 58.13 39.78
C ARG A 383 -30.54 58.95 41.00
N PRO A 384 -29.81 60.06 40.80
CA PRO A 384 -29.46 60.67 39.51
C PRO A 384 -28.19 60.14 38.85
N ALA A 385 -27.41 59.27 39.50
CA ALA A 385 -26.11 58.80 39.01
C ALA A 385 -26.21 57.88 37.79
N LEU A 386 -27.14 56.91 37.80
CA LEU A 386 -27.33 55.93 36.72
C LEU A 386 -26.03 55.20 36.25
N ALA A 387 -25.03 55.13 37.12
CA ALA A 387 -23.79 54.42 36.84
C ALA A 387 -24.01 52.91 36.90
N GLN A 388 -23.38 52.18 35.98
CA GLN A 388 -23.45 50.73 35.89
C GLN A 388 -22.09 50.15 35.52
N ALA A 389 -21.82 48.93 35.96
CA ALA A 389 -20.71 48.12 35.50
C ALA A 389 -21.08 46.64 35.52
N GLU A 390 -20.36 45.84 34.74
CA GLU A 390 -20.50 44.39 34.66
C GLU A 390 -19.13 43.73 34.72
N ARG A 391 -19.08 42.53 35.30
CA ARG A 391 -17.91 41.66 35.30
C ARG A 391 -18.32 40.26 34.90
N GLY A 392 -17.80 39.81 33.76
CA GLY A 392 -18.03 38.46 33.25
C GLY A 392 -16.90 37.52 33.63
N PHE A 393 -17.22 36.24 33.73
CA PHE A 393 -16.23 35.19 33.99
C PHE A 393 -16.30 34.14 32.88
N SER A 394 -15.22 34.00 32.12
CA SER A 394 -15.12 33.05 31.01
C SER A 394 -14.06 31.99 31.30
N VAL A 395 -14.46 30.72 31.22
CA VAL A 395 -13.54 29.58 31.33
C VAL A 395 -12.92 29.29 29.97
N GLN A 396 -11.60 29.15 29.94
CA GLN A 396 -10.84 28.75 28.76
C GLN A 396 -9.99 27.52 29.07
N ILE A 397 -9.83 26.67 28.07
CA ILE A 397 -9.15 25.37 28.12
C ILE A 397 -7.79 25.53 27.44
N ALA A 398 -6.73 25.06 28.07
CA ALA A 398 -5.40 25.04 27.47
C ALA A 398 -5.36 24.14 26.22
N ARG A 399 -4.73 24.61 25.13
CA ARG A 399 -4.34 23.74 24.02
C ARG A 399 -3.21 22.80 24.46
N PRO A 400 -3.00 21.65 23.79
CA PRO A 400 -2.02 20.64 24.20
C PRO A 400 -0.63 21.21 24.53
N ASP A 401 -0.11 22.14 23.72
CA ASP A 401 1.24 22.70 23.86
C ASP A 401 1.33 23.94 24.79
N THR A 402 0.28 24.21 25.57
CA THR A 402 0.25 25.40 26.42
C THR A 402 1.00 25.16 27.72
N ASP A 403 2.06 25.94 27.93
CA ASP A 403 2.75 26.00 29.20
C ASP A 403 1.91 26.79 30.22
N GLY A 404 1.39 26.13 31.27
CA GLY A 404 0.54 26.78 32.27
C GLY A 404 -0.56 25.92 32.90
N ALA A 405 -1.66 26.56 33.28
CA ALA A 405 -2.82 25.90 33.91
C ALA A 405 -3.72 25.23 32.86
N ASP A 406 -4.38 24.12 33.23
CA ASP A 406 -5.22 23.32 32.33
C ASP A 406 -6.47 24.10 31.91
N PHE A 407 -7.00 24.89 32.85
CA PHE A 407 -8.08 25.82 32.64
C PHE A 407 -7.71 27.18 33.23
N ILE A 408 -8.27 28.23 32.65
CA ILE A 408 -8.18 29.58 33.21
C ILE A 408 -9.57 30.20 33.28
N VAL A 409 -9.78 31.06 34.27
CA VAL A 409 -10.92 31.97 34.31
C VAL A 409 -10.42 33.36 33.97
N VAL A 410 -11.03 33.99 32.97
CA VAL A 410 -10.70 35.35 32.53
C VAL A 410 -11.91 36.27 32.64
N ASP A 411 -11.64 37.57 32.73
CA ASP A 411 -12.68 38.60 32.63
C ASP A 411 -13.09 38.89 31.18
N GLU A 412 -14.06 39.78 30.99
CA GLU A 412 -14.56 40.20 29.68
C GLU A 412 -13.50 40.89 28.79
N ARG A 413 -12.39 41.35 29.38
CA ARG A 413 -11.27 42.00 28.69
C ARG A 413 -10.09 41.05 28.44
N GLY A 414 -10.21 39.77 28.83
CA GLY A 414 -9.13 38.78 28.73
C GLY A 414 -8.13 38.82 29.88
N GLY A 415 -8.41 39.60 30.93
CA GLY A 415 -7.63 39.64 32.15
C GLY A 415 -7.73 38.32 32.90
N LEU A 416 -6.59 37.73 33.25
CA LEU A 416 -6.55 36.46 33.97
C LEU A 416 -6.96 36.65 35.43
N LEU A 417 -8.00 35.91 35.84
CA LEU A 417 -8.54 35.94 37.19
C LEU A 417 -8.10 34.72 38.01
N LEU A 418 -8.05 33.54 37.38
CA LEU A 418 -7.75 32.29 38.08
C LEU A 418 -7.07 31.27 37.17
N HIS A 419 -6.01 30.63 37.69
CA HIS A 419 -5.43 29.41 37.13
C HIS A 419 -6.06 28.16 37.75
N VAL A 420 -6.49 27.20 36.97
CA VAL A 420 -7.09 25.95 37.47
C VAL A 420 -6.39 24.76 36.83
N PHE A 421 -5.89 23.85 37.67
CA PHE A 421 -5.27 22.63 37.18
C PHE A 421 -6.27 21.48 37.10
N LEU A 422 -6.07 20.53 36.19
CA LEU A 422 -6.98 19.41 35.92
C LEU A 422 -7.28 18.62 37.19
N ARG A 423 -6.26 18.39 38.04
CA ARG A 423 -6.37 17.74 39.36
C ARG A 423 -7.30 18.45 40.35
N GLU A 424 -7.63 19.71 40.13
CA GLU A 424 -8.50 20.50 41.02
C GLU A 424 -9.98 20.39 40.64
N VAL A 425 -10.29 19.93 39.42
CA VAL A 425 -11.64 19.95 38.82
C VAL A 425 -12.10 18.58 38.29
N TYR A 426 -11.17 17.66 37.98
CA TYR A 426 -11.42 16.32 37.48
C TYR A 426 -10.79 15.25 38.39
N PRO A 427 -11.49 14.14 38.70
CA PRO A 427 -12.86 13.81 38.29
C PRO A 427 -13.93 14.54 39.10
N VAL A 428 -13.56 15.27 40.16
CA VAL A 428 -14.45 16.07 41.02
C VAL A 428 -13.80 17.40 41.38
N ILE A 429 -14.62 18.41 41.64
CA ILE A 429 -14.16 19.73 42.09
C ILE A 429 -13.64 19.64 43.53
N SER A 430 -12.38 20.04 43.73
CA SER A 430 -11.75 20.12 45.04
C SER A 430 -12.29 21.28 45.88
N GLU A 431 -12.33 21.10 47.21
CA GLU A 431 -12.69 22.18 48.16
C GLU A 431 -11.78 23.40 48.03
N GLY A 432 -10.47 23.18 47.78
CA GLY A 432 -9.51 24.26 47.56
C GLY A 432 -9.88 25.14 46.37
N LEU A 433 -10.37 24.54 45.28
CA LEU A 433 -10.84 25.28 44.11
C LEU A 433 -12.10 26.08 44.42
N ARG A 434 -13.08 25.50 45.14
CA ARG A 434 -14.31 26.22 45.56
C ARG A 434 -13.98 27.49 46.35
N ILE A 435 -13.07 27.39 47.32
CA ILE A 435 -12.63 28.54 48.13
C ILE A 435 -12.00 29.62 47.26
N ARG A 436 -11.15 29.24 46.29
CA ARG A 436 -10.50 30.18 45.38
C ARG A 436 -11.48 30.86 44.42
N VAL A 437 -12.46 30.13 43.90
CA VAL A 437 -13.52 30.69 43.04
C VAL A 437 -14.37 31.67 43.83
N ARG A 438 -14.78 31.34 45.05
CA ARG A 438 -15.50 32.28 45.93
C ARG A 438 -14.71 33.56 46.16
N ALA A 439 -13.43 33.44 46.56
CA ALA A 439 -12.57 34.59 46.79
C ALA A 439 -12.39 35.45 45.53
N MET A 440 -12.32 34.83 44.34
CA MET A 440 -12.26 35.52 43.06
C MET A 440 -13.55 36.33 42.79
N VAL A 441 -14.72 35.73 42.99
CA VAL A 441 -16.02 36.41 42.80
C VAL A 441 -16.20 37.55 43.80
N GLU A 442 -15.86 37.35 45.08
CA GLU A 442 -15.89 38.40 46.09
C GLU A 442 -14.95 39.57 45.73
N ALA A 443 -13.74 39.28 45.25
CA ALA A 443 -12.80 40.30 44.82
C ALA A 443 -13.33 41.07 43.61
N ALA A 444 -13.97 40.39 42.66
CA ALA A 444 -14.61 41.02 41.51
C ALA A 444 -15.77 41.94 41.93
N LEU A 445 -16.62 41.51 42.87
CA LEU A 445 -17.70 42.33 43.42
C LEU A 445 -17.16 43.61 44.09
N ARG A 446 -16.07 43.53 44.87
CA ARG A 446 -15.45 44.71 45.49
C ARG A 446 -14.92 45.69 44.45
N ARG A 447 -14.30 45.20 43.38
CA ARG A 447 -13.83 46.03 42.26
C ARG A 447 -15.01 46.66 41.51
N LEU A 448 -16.06 45.89 41.28
CA LEU A 448 -17.29 46.35 40.65
C LEU A 448 -17.94 47.49 41.43
N LEU A 449 -18.03 47.36 42.77
CA LEU A 449 -18.52 48.42 43.67
C LEU A 449 -17.68 49.69 43.58
N ALA A 450 -16.35 49.58 43.58
CA ALA A 450 -15.46 50.73 43.46
C ALA A 450 -15.61 51.44 42.12
N GLU A 451 -15.79 50.70 41.03
CA GLU A 451 -15.95 51.23 39.69
C GLU A 451 -17.29 51.95 39.52
N VAL A 452 -18.39 51.35 39.99
CA VAL A 452 -19.72 52.01 40.00
C VAL A 452 -19.71 53.23 40.91
N ALA A 453 -19.03 53.19 42.06
CA ALA A 453 -18.92 54.35 42.95
C ALA A 453 -18.19 55.52 42.28
N ALA A 454 -17.06 55.26 41.62
CA ALA A 454 -16.31 56.29 40.90
C ALA A 454 -17.11 56.86 39.71
N ALA A 455 -17.77 55.98 38.94
CA ALA A 455 -18.63 56.40 37.83
C ALA A 455 -19.85 57.20 38.33
N ALA A 456 -20.45 56.81 39.46
CA ALA A 456 -21.56 57.52 40.07
C ALA A 456 -21.14 58.89 40.59
N GLU A 457 -19.98 59.00 41.25
CA GLU A 457 -19.43 60.27 41.70
C GLU A 457 -19.20 61.23 40.53
N GLN A 458 -18.61 60.74 39.44
CA GLN A 458 -18.39 61.54 38.23
C GLN A 458 -19.72 61.99 37.61
N ALA A 459 -20.67 61.08 37.43
CA ALA A 459 -21.99 61.40 36.87
C ALA A 459 -22.74 62.44 37.73
N LEU A 460 -22.64 62.36 39.06
CA LEU A 460 -23.23 63.32 39.98
C LEU A 460 -22.55 64.70 39.89
N ARG A 461 -21.22 64.75 39.75
CA ARG A 461 -20.49 66.01 39.51
C ARG A 461 -20.92 66.65 38.19
N ASP A 462 -20.97 65.88 37.12
CA ASP A 462 -21.37 66.35 35.79
C ASP A 462 -22.82 66.87 35.77
N ALA A 463 -23.70 66.27 36.57
CA ALA A 463 -25.10 66.69 36.73
C ALA A 463 -25.31 67.81 37.78
N GLY A 464 -24.23 68.39 38.33
CA GLY A 464 -24.29 69.53 39.25
C GLY A 464 -24.72 69.20 40.68
N TYR A 465 -24.69 67.92 41.07
CA TYR A 465 -25.02 67.46 42.43
C TYR A 465 -23.82 67.49 43.40
N GLY A 466 -22.60 67.79 42.92
CA GLY A 466 -21.39 67.88 43.75
C GLY A 466 -20.89 69.32 43.95
N ARG A 467 -20.24 69.58 45.10
CA ARG A 467 -19.33 70.74 45.27
C ARG A 467 -18.05 70.54 44.48
#